data_AF-A0A896ZFB8-F1
#
_entry.id   AF-A0A896ZFB8-F1
#
_cell.length_a   1.000
_cell.length_b   1.000
_cell.length_c   1.000
_cell.angle_alpha   90.00
_cell.angle_beta   90.00
_cell.angle_gamma   90.00
#
_symmetry.space_group_name_H-M   'P 1'
#
loop_
_entity.id
_entity.type
_entity.pdbx_description
1 polymer ?
#
loop_
_entity_poly.entity_id
_entity_poly.type
_entity_poly.pdbx_seq_one_letter_code
_entity_poly.pdbx_strand_id
1 'polypeptide(L)'
;MHELEVLLSRLKMEHLSYHVESLLEQAAKKELNYREFLCMALQQEWNGRHQRGMESRLKQARLPWVKTLEQFDFTFQPGIDRKVVRELAGLAFVERSENVILLGPPGVGKLIWP
;
A
#
# COMPACT_ATOMS: atom_id res chain seq x y z
N MET A 1 -1.75 34.00 7.14
CA MET A 1 -2.40 32.71 6.89
C MET A 1 -2.18 32.14 5.48
N HIS A 2 -1.81 32.93 4.44
CA HIS A 2 -1.69 32.42 3.06
C HIS A 2 -0.37 31.71 2.66
N GLU A 3 0.76 31.94 3.35
CA GLU A 3 2.05 31.45 2.85
C GLU A 3 2.19 29.92 2.92
N LEU A 4 1.72 29.32 4.03
CA LEU A 4 1.77 27.87 4.21
C LEU A 4 0.93 27.14 3.16
N GLU A 5 -0.31 27.58 2.93
CA GLU A 5 -1.20 27.00 1.92
C GLU A 5 -0.60 27.08 0.50
N VAL A 6 0.02 28.22 0.16
CA VAL A 6 0.71 28.41 -1.12
C VAL A 6 1.90 27.46 -1.26
N LEU A 7 2.70 27.28 -0.21
CA LEU A 7 3.83 26.34 -0.21
C LEU A 7 3.35 24.90 -0.34
N LEU A 8 2.32 24.49 0.41
CA LEU A 8 1.72 23.15 0.31
C LEU A 8 1.20 22.87 -1.10
N SER A 9 0.52 23.84 -1.71
CA SER A 9 0.07 23.74 -3.10
C SER A 9 1.24 23.58 -4.08
N ARG A 10 2.27 24.43 -3.99
CA ARG A 10 3.44 24.39 -4.88
C ARG A 10 4.25 23.10 -4.77
N LEU A 11 4.35 22.56 -3.55
CA LEU A 11 5.03 21.29 -3.27
C LEU A 11 4.14 20.05 -3.51
N LYS A 12 2.90 20.26 -3.98
CA LYS A 12 1.89 19.23 -4.21
C LYS A 12 1.61 18.39 -2.96
N MET A 13 1.66 19.01 -1.79
CA MET A 13 1.35 18.37 -0.51
C MET A 13 -0.16 18.40 -0.26
N GLU A 14 -0.91 17.76 -1.16
CA GLU A 14 -2.38 17.78 -1.16
C GLU A 14 -2.94 17.17 0.12
N HIS A 15 -2.43 16.02 0.54
CA HIS A 15 -2.96 15.32 1.71
C HIS A 15 -2.67 16.09 2.99
N LEU A 16 -1.48 16.70 3.10
CA LEU A 16 -1.19 17.59 4.21
C LEU A 16 -2.08 18.84 4.19
N SER A 17 -2.35 19.43 3.01
CA SER A 17 -3.19 20.63 2.92
C SER A 17 -4.61 20.44 3.48
N TYR A 18 -5.21 19.26 3.30
CA TYR A 18 -6.53 18.94 3.86
C TYR A 18 -6.52 18.74 5.38
N HIS A 19 -5.36 18.44 5.98
CA HIS A 19 -5.25 18.06 7.38
C HIS A 19 -4.38 19.01 8.22
N VAL A 20 -3.81 20.05 7.62
CA VAL A 20 -2.81 20.93 8.25
C VAL A 20 -3.33 21.59 9.52
N GLU A 21 -4.55 22.13 9.50
CA GLU A 21 -5.17 22.77 10.67
C GLU A 21 -5.38 21.78 11.82
N SER A 22 -5.88 20.58 11.53
CA SER A 22 -6.06 19.53 12.54
C SER A 22 -4.71 19.07 13.12
N LEU A 23 -3.67 18.97 12.30
CA LEU A 23 -2.33 18.60 12.75
C LEU A 23 -1.70 19.68 13.63
N LEU A 24 -1.92 20.96 13.32
CA LEU A 24 -1.48 22.08 14.14
C LEU A 24 -2.15 22.07 15.52
N GLU A 25 -3.46 21.85 15.56
CA GLU A 25 -4.19 21.69 16.84
C GLU A 25 -3.69 20.50 17.65
N GLN A 26 -3.43 19.36 17.00
CA GLN A 26 -2.89 18.17 17.66
C GLN A 26 -1.49 18.41 18.20
N ALA A 27 -0.64 19.11 17.44
CA ALA A 27 0.72 19.45 17.86
C ALA A 27 0.71 20.37 19.09
N ALA A 28 -0.19 21.36 19.10
CA ALA A 28 -0.38 22.25 20.25
C ALA A 28 -0.87 21.47 21.48
N LYS A 29 -1.87 20.59 21.33
CA LYS A 29 -2.41 19.78 22.44
C LYS A 29 -1.41 18.79 23.01
N LYS A 30 -0.54 18.23 22.18
CA LYS A 30 0.47 17.23 22.57
C LYS A 30 1.83 17.85 22.91
N GLU A 31 1.93 19.18 22.86
CA GLU A 31 3.18 19.94 23.07
C GLU A 31 4.35 19.39 22.26
N LEU A 32 4.08 19.02 20.99
CA LEU A 32 5.11 18.45 20.12
C LEU A 32 6.21 19.47 19.85
N ASN A 33 7.46 19.02 19.88
CA ASN A 33 8.56 19.86 19.42
C ASN A 33 8.53 20.01 17.88
N TYR A 34 9.31 20.96 17.34
CA TYR A 34 9.33 21.25 15.90
C TYR A 34 9.66 20.02 15.04
N ARG A 35 10.56 19.15 15.52
CA ARG A 35 10.96 17.95 14.79
C ARG A 35 9.83 16.93 14.73
N GLU A 36 9.15 16.71 15.85
CA GLU A 36 8.01 15.80 15.95
C GLU A 36 6.85 16.26 15.07
N PHE A 37 6.53 17.55 15.11
CA PHE A 37 5.51 18.12 14.24
C PHE A 37 5.86 17.94 12.76
N LEU A 38 7.10 18.28 12.36
CA LEU A 38 7.53 18.14 10.97
C LEU A 38 7.46 16.69 10.50
N CYS A 39 7.91 15.74 11.32
CA CYS A 39 7.76 14.31 11.04
C CYS A 39 6.30 13.91 10.87
N MET A 40 5.42 14.34 11.77
CA MET A 40 4.00 14.03 11.73
C MET A 40 3.32 14.60 10.46
N ALA A 41 3.64 15.84 10.09
CA ALA A 41 3.11 16.49 8.90
C ALA A 41 3.56 15.78 7.60
N LEU A 42 4.85 15.47 7.49
CA LEU A 42 5.39 14.75 6.32
C LEU A 42 4.86 13.32 6.25
N GLN A 43 4.65 12.66 7.39
CA GLN A 43 4.07 11.32 7.44
C GLN A 43 2.62 11.32 6.92
N GLN A 44 1.83 12.34 7.23
CA GLN A 44 0.48 12.48 6.67
C GLN A 44 0.50 12.58 5.15
N GLU A 45 1.38 13.41 4.59
CA GLU A 45 1.52 13.52 3.14
C GLU A 45 1.95 12.20 2.50
N TRP A 46 2.96 11.55 3.08
CA TRP A 46 3.47 10.27 2.59
C TRP A 46 2.39 9.19 2.58
N ASN A 47 1.64 9.05 3.68
CA ASN A 47 0.61 8.03 3.80
C ASN A 47 -0.49 8.21 2.75
N GLY A 48 -0.93 9.45 2.51
CA GLY A 48 -1.92 9.75 1.49
C GLY A 48 -1.43 9.40 0.08
N ARG A 49 -0.20 9.80 -0.27
CA ARG A 49 0.42 9.44 -1.57
C ARG A 49 0.57 7.94 -1.74
N HIS A 50 1.02 7.25 -0.69
CA HIS A 50 1.23 5.82 -0.70
C HIS A 50 -0.09 5.08 -0.95
N GLN A 51 -1.14 5.43 -0.21
CA GLN A 51 -2.48 4.86 -0.35
C GLN A 51 -3.04 5.07 -1.77
N ARG A 52 -2.99 6.32 -2.27
CA ARG A 52 -3.44 6.64 -3.63
C ARG A 52 -2.67 5.86 -4.70
N GLY A 53 -1.36 5.70 -4.51
CA GLY A 53 -0.52 4.88 -5.39
C GLY A 53 -0.85 3.39 -5.34
N MET A 54 -1.21 2.85 -4.17
CA MET A 54 -1.71 1.47 -4.04
C MET A 54 -3.05 1.29 -4.75
N GLU A 55 -4.02 2.18 -4.50
CA GLU A 55 -5.34 2.13 -5.12
C GLU A 55 -5.27 2.24 -6.65
N SER A 56 -4.41 3.12 -7.17
CA SER A 56 -4.17 3.25 -8.61
C SER A 56 -3.64 1.94 -9.22
N ARG A 57 -2.65 1.31 -8.58
CA ARG A 57 -2.09 0.02 -9.02
C ARG A 57 -3.13 -1.09 -8.98
N LEU A 58 -3.93 -1.16 -7.91
CA LEU A 58 -5.05 -2.11 -7.79
C LEU A 58 -6.09 -1.92 -8.90
N LYS A 59 -6.47 -0.67 -9.19
CA LYS A 59 -7.39 -0.36 -10.29
C LYS A 59 -6.82 -0.73 -11.66
N GLN A 60 -5.52 -0.52 -11.86
CA GLN A 60 -4.82 -0.91 -13.10
C GLN A 60 -4.72 -2.42 -13.29
N ALA A 61 -4.65 -3.20 -12.19
CA ALA A 61 -4.62 -4.66 -12.27
C ALA A 61 -5.91 -5.27 -12.86
N ARG A 62 -7.02 -4.51 -12.90
CA ARG A 62 -8.31 -4.92 -13.48
C ARG A 62 -8.80 -6.29 -12.97
N LEU A 63 -8.46 -6.62 -11.73
CA LEU A 63 -8.90 -7.86 -11.10
C LEU A 63 -10.42 -7.75 -10.82
N PRO A 64 -11.23 -8.75 -11.20
CA PRO A 64 -12.68 -8.71 -11.02
C PRO A 64 -13.11 -8.70 -9.54
N TRP A 65 -12.22 -9.10 -8.63
CA TRP A 65 -12.37 -9.01 -7.19
C TRP A 65 -10.98 -8.88 -6.54
N VAL A 66 -10.89 -8.19 -5.41
CA VAL A 66 -9.69 -8.19 -4.58
C VAL A 66 -9.59 -9.57 -3.94
N LYS A 67 -8.67 -10.40 -4.43
CA LYS A 67 -8.38 -11.70 -3.83
C LYS A 67 -7.12 -11.59 -2.99
N THR A 68 -7.27 -11.82 -1.69
CA THR A 68 -6.10 -11.97 -0.81
C THR A 68 -5.67 -13.44 -0.78
N LEU A 69 -4.41 -13.67 -0.44
CA LEU A 69 -3.91 -15.04 -0.29
C LEU A 69 -4.66 -15.83 0.80
N GLU A 70 -5.19 -15.13 1.81
CA GLU A 70 -5.98 -15.74 2.90
C GLU A 70 -7.31 -16.31 2.39
N GLN A 71 -7.84 -15.74 1.30
CA GLN A 71 -9.04 -16.22 0.64
C GLN A 71 -8.76 -17.36 -0.36
N PHE A 72 -7.51 -17.82 -0.46
CA PHE A 72 -7.17 -18.94 -1.33
C PHE A 72 -7.67 -20.27 -0.73
N ASP A 73 -8.61 -20.90 -1.43
CA ASP A 73 -9.12 -22.21 -1.07
C ASP A 73 -8.15 -23.31 -1.51
N PHE A 74 -7.31 -23.76 -0.57
CA PHE A 74 -6.39 -24.87 -0.80
C PHE A 74 -7.09 -26.22 -0.98
N THR A 75 -8.38 -26.35 -0.63
CA THR A 75 -9.14 -27.59 -0.87
C THR A 75 -9.54 -27.72 -2.34
N PHE A 76 -9.68 -26.61 -3.05
CA PHE A 76 -9.96 -26.57 -4.49
C PHE A 76 -8.79 -27.07 -5.35
N GLN A 77 -7.55 -26.94 -4.85
CA GLN A 77 -6.37 -27.48 -5.51
C GLN A 77 -5.43 -28.15 -4.49
N PRO A 78 -5.69 -29.42 -4.12
CA PRO A 78 -4.93 -30.14 -3.10
C PRO A 78 -3.49 -30.46 -3.53
N GLY A 79 -3.16 -30.34 -4.83
CA GLY A 79 -1.80 -30.52 -5.33
C GLY A 79 -0.85 -29.35 -5.07
N ILE A 80 -1.35 -28.23 -4.52
CA ILE A 80 -0.52 -27.06 -4.18
C ILE A 80 -0.01 -27.19 -2.74
N ASP A 81 1.32 -27.19 -2.59
CA ASP A 81 1.94 -27.15 -1.27
C ASP A 81 1.77 -25.77 -0.63
N ARG A 82 1.03 -25.73 0.49
CA ARG A 82 0.79 -24.52 1.28
C ARG A 82 2.08 -23.85 1.73
N LYS A 83 3.15 -24.62 1.98
CA LYS A 83 4.45 -24.10 2.41
C LYS A 83 5.10 -23.27 1.30
N VAL A 84 5.11 -23.78 0.07
CA VAL A 84 5.64 -23.08 -1.11
C VAL A 84 4.85 -21.79 -1.35
N VAL A 85 3.53 -21.85 -1.23
CA VAL A 85 2.67 -20.66 -1.39
C VAL A 85 2.97 -19.58 -0.34
N ARG A 86 3.17 -19.95 0.92
CA ARG A 86 3.53 -19.00 1.97
C ARG A 86 4.93 -18.42 1.77
N GLU A 87 5.87 -19.21 1.24
CA GLU A 87 7.21 -18.73 0.91
C GLU A 87 7.18 -17.71 -0.22
N LEU A 88 6.43 -17.99 -1.30
CA LEU A 88 6.20 -17.06 -2.40
C LEU A 88 5.48 -15.79 -1.93
N ALA A 89 4.51 -15.92 -1.01
CA ALA A 89 3.82 -14.77 -0.42
C ALA A 89 4.74 -13.83 0.36
N GLY A 90 5.88 -14.34 0.84
CA GLY A 90 6.92 -13.53 1.47
C GLY A 90 7.72 -12.67 0.49
N LEU A 91 7.51 -12.82 -0.83
CA LEU A 91 8.15 -12.05 -1.91
C LEU A 91 9.69 -12.09 -1.90
N ALA A 92 10.31 -13.02 -1.17
CA ALA A 92 11.77 -13.12 -1.08
C ALA A 92 12.45 -13.39 -2.44
N PHE A 93 11.71 -13.98 -3.39
CA PHE A 93 12.17 -14.15 -4.77
C PHE A 93 12.35 -12.81 -5.51
N VAL A 94 11.58 -11.77 -5.15
CA VAL A 94 11.71 -10.42 -5.71
C VAL A 94 13.04 -9.81 -5.29
N GLU A 95 13.38 -9.93 -4.00
CA GLU A 95 14.66 -9.44 -3.48
C GLU A 95 15.86 -10.14 -4.13
N ARG A 96 15.71 -11.44 -4.43
CA ARG A 96 16.74 -12.25 -5.10
C ARG A 96 16.74 -12.13 -6.62
N SER A 97 15.82 -11.37 -7.22
CA SER A 97 15.63 -11.27 -8.67
C SER A 97 15.41 -12.63 -9.36
N GLU A 98 14.71 -13.54 -8.68
CA GLU A 98 14.36 -14.87 -9.17
C GLU A 98 13.02 -14.86 -9.91
N ASN A 99 12.89 -15.71 -10.93
CA ASN A 99 11.64 -15.86 -11.66
C ASN A 99 10.79 -16.98 -11.06
N VAL A 100 9.50 -16.74 -10.89
CA VAL A 100 8.51 -17.73 -10.42
C VAL A 100 7.58 -18.08 -11.57
N ILE A 101 7.43 -19.36 -11.87
CA ILE A 101 6.57 -19.85 -12.96
C ILE A 101 5.52 -20.81 -12.38
N LEU A 102 4.23 -20.50 -12.60
CA LEU A 102 3.11 -21.31 -12.15
C LEU A 102 2.58 -22.25 -13.26
N LEU A 103 2.92 -23.55 -13.17
CA LEU A 103 2.54 -24.59 -14.14
C LEU A 103 1.32 -25.43 -13.67
N GLY A 104 0.63 -26.11 -14.61
CA GLY A 104 -0.65 -26.79 -14.35
C GLY A 104 -1.73 -26.65 -15.46
N PRO A 105 -2.85 -27.40 -15.38
CA PRO A 105 -3.93 -27.35 -16.37
C PRO A 105 -4.70 -26.01 -16.36
N PRO A 106 -5.42 -25.64 -17.43
CA PRO A 106 -6.36 -24.52 -17.39
C PRO A 106 -7.47 -24.76 -16.35
N GLY A 107 -7.94 -23.70 -15.68
CA GLY A 107 -9.03 -23.78 -14.69
C GLY A 107 -8.62 -24.05 -13.24
N VAL A 108 -7.35 -24.36 -12.95
CA VAL A 108 -6.87 -24.64 -11.57
C VAL A 108 -6.51 -23.40 -10.76
N GLY A 109 -7.09 -22.25 -11.11
CA GLY A 109 -6.93 -21.00 -10.37
C GLY A 109 -5.69 -20.16 -10.73
N LYS A 110 -4.77 -20.61 -11.60
CA LYS A 110 -3.54 -19.87 -11.98
C LYS A 110 -3.75 -18.41 -12.40
N LEU A 111 -4.80 -18.15 -13.18
CA LEU A 111 -5.16 -16.82 -13.70
C LEU A 111 -5.78 -15.90 -12.63
N ILE A 112 -6.14 -16.47 -11.48
CA ILE A 112 -6.77 -15.80 -10.36
C ILE A 112 -5.75 -15.56 -9.22
N TRP A 113 -4.47 -15.90 -9.45
CA TRP A 113 -3.38 -15.49 -8.57
C TRP A 113 -3.08 -14.00 -8.86
N PRO A 114 -3.05 -13.13 -7.82
CA PRO A 114 -2.57 -11.76 -7.96
C PRO A 114 -1.09 -11.71 -8.33
#